data_AF-A0ABD2AB99-F1
#
_entry.id   AF-A0ABD2AB99-F1
#
_cell.length_a   1.000
_cell.length_b   1.000
_cell.length_c   1.000
_cell.angle_alpha   90.00
_cell.angle_beta   90.00
_cell.angle_gamma   90.00
#
_symmetry.space_group_name_H-M   'P 1'
#
loop_
_entity.id
_entity.type
_entity.pdbx_description
1 polymer ?
#
loop_
_entity_poly.entity_id
_entity_poly.type
_entity_poly.pdbx_seq_one_letter_code
_entity_poly.pdbx_strand_id
1 'polypeptide(L)'
;MLFKVIFAIVILQVNLDHGYRIFNEIEENAIKFWIDSICHTRVTKFLNLYGVLTNESLDLKYFFDGLVRGINEEQCDVTIFLKTYTIDDPRKEIKRDDKIDLSFDGISSKNSLGTTELKVLNELGDKIKRGKAGGEGRESVERRIKNDFDVWSLHVILIKDERSMERILNGEESANWMSLLHFIVMIIPDDVDTSVDNKYEVTIERILKILWLRRRILNVLVFLPLAKNGTSLAYTYNPFFLNKNDERGKLESINVVSKEDIFQRLSWLTHRRTNNMYGYKLNVGLFQQFQTLMKMRDKPSPGSIYEYSAGYNGTNAIILGTIAKYMNFTVNEINPRDGIKFGHELSNGTYVGTLELDASELPIVFLKYNLNDVFGDESTTSLVLNNLRKKFKYGVKALQDATYFRNTSGLIRKKHYYLMERELVNEDLSPKLHLVKECPRNYYLAYPIPKNSYLLEKLNLLIGRLNQAGLLTLWNNRTIMNLINRRRGPPRKQNHAGDKFVPFNLEDMQTSFYLLIIGLLLSSIVFCDEKGWLRRHVKKKRKEIYPNEEDSSKGKRNFLRFSPKKEKRNPRKIFVSNVIKKSEISCPIR
;
A
#
# COMPACT_ATOMS: atom_id res chain seq x y z
N MET A 1 -41.98 10.68 19.94
CA MET A 1 -40.98 10.29 20.95
C MET A 1 -39.67 11.00 20.63
N LEU A 2 -39.47 12.14 21.27
CA LEU A 2 -38.25 12.94 21.24
C LEU A 2 -37.20 12.28 22.14
N PHE A 3 -35.97 12.15 21.65
CA PHE A 3 -34.78 12.27 22.50
C PHE A 3 -33.80 13.20 21.79
N LYS A 4 -33.91 14.50 22.08
CA LYS A 4 -32.84 15.47 21.87
C LYS A 4 -32.02 15.48 23.15
N VAL A 5 -30.83 14.90 23.10
CA VAL A 5 -29.80 15.13 24.13
C VAL A 5 -29.06 16.38 23.69
N ILE A 6 -29.32 17.48 24.40
CA ILE A 6 -28.55 18.73 24.32
C ILE A 6 -27.33 18.52 25.22
N PHE A 7 -26.12 18.52 24.67
CA PHE A 7 -24.90 18.61 25.47
C PHE A 7 -24.53 20.08 25.65
N ALA A 8 -24.40 20.47 26.91
CA ALA A 8 -24.07 21.80 27.35
C ALA A 8 -22.65 22.19 26.92
N ILE A 9 -22.53 23.33 26.24
CA ILE A 9 -21.28 24.09 26.18
C ILE A 9 -21.29 24.95 27.44
N VAL A 10 -20.48 24.57 28.44
CA VAL A 10 -20.16 25.46 29.55
C VAL A 10 -19.13 26.44 29.02
N ILE A 11 -19.57 27.62 28.60
CA ILE A 11 -18.70 28.80 28.51
C ILE A 11 -18.56 29.28 29.95
N LEU A 12 -17.57 28.75 30.67
CA LEU A 12 -17.05 29.44 31.84
C LEU A 12 -16.26 30.62 31.29
N GLN A 13 -16.85 31.82 31.35
CA GLN A 13 -16.06 33.05 31.42
C GLN A 13 -15.14 32.90 32.64
N VAL A 14 -13.93 32.41 32.42
CA VAL A 14 -12.85 32.63 33.36
C VAL A 14 -12.67 34.14 33.37
N ASN A 15 -13.08 34.77 34.48
CA ASN A 15 -12.67 36.12 34.82
C ASN A 15 -11.14 36.11 34.87
N LEU A 16 -10.51 36.43 33.73
CA LEU A 16 -9.08 36.69 33.61
C LEU A 16 -8.81 38.09 34.20
N ASP A 17 -9.06 38.22 35.49
CA ASP A 17 -8.76 39.43 36.25
C ASP A 17 -7.33 39.28 36.79
N HIS A 18 -6.35 39.29 35.90
CA HIS A 18 -4.93 39.14 36.24
C HIS A 18 -4.09 40.24 35.57
N GLY A 19 -3.27 40.88 36.41
CA GLY A 19 -2.48 42.05 36.07
C GLY A 19 -1.70 41.88 34.76
N TYR A 20 -1.77 42.92 33.93
CA TYR A 20 -1.00 43.05 32.70
C TYR A 20 0.50 42.88 32.98
N ARG A 21 1.01 41.67 32.81
CA ARG A 21 2.46 41.48 32.62
C ARG A 21 2.76 41.92 31.19
N ILE A 22 3.62 42.92 31.05
CA ILE A 22 4.11 43.37 29.75
C ILE A 22 4.94 42.22 29.19
N PHE A 23 4.52 41.67 28.04
CA PHE A 23 5.30 40.67 27.32
C PHE A 23 6.65 41.29 26.95
N ASN A 24 7.71 40.50 26.99
CA ASN A 24 8.92 40.93 26.30
C ASN A 24 8.67 40.87 24.78
N GLU A 25 9.35 41.75 24.03
CA GLU A 25 9.22 41.82 22.57
C GLU A 25 9.46 40.47 21.87
N ILE A 26 10.27 39.59 22.49
CA ILE A 26 10.59 38.26 21.97
C ILE A 26 9.36 37.33 22.02
N GLU A 27 8.63 37.32 23.13
CA GLU A 27 7.41 36.51 23.32
C GLU A 27 6.30 36.93 22.36
N GLU A 28 6.05 38.23 22.22
CA GLU A 28 5.04 38.74 21.27
C GLU A 28 5.37 38.35 19.83
N ASN A 29 6.65 38.51 19.43
CA ASN A 29 7.12 38.13 18.11
C ASN A 29 7.00 36.62 17.87
N ALA A 30 7.30 35.79 18.88
CA ALA A 30 7.17 34.34 18.80
C ALA A 30 5.70 33.91 18.67
N ILE A 31 4.81 34.46 19.49
CA ILE A 31 3.36 34.20 19.44
C ILE A 31 2.82 34.57 18.07
N LYS A 32 3.13 35.79 17.59
CA LYS A 32 2.72 36.27 16.26
C LYS A 32 3.22 35.37 15.14
N PHE A 33 4.48 34.95 15.18
CA PHE A 33 5.05 34.04 14.19
C PHE A 33 4.25 32.73 14.11
N TRP A 34 3.89 32.15 15.26
CA TRP A 34 3.16 30.87 15.30
C TRP A 34 1.69 30.99 14.93
N ILE A 35 1.01 32.07 15.36
CA ILE A 35 -0.35 32.39 14.89
C ILE A 35 -0.33 32.46 13.37
N ASP A 36 0.55 33.30 12.80
CA ASP A 36 0.66 33.43 11.35
C ASP A 36 0.97 32.09 10.68
N SER A 37 1.88 31.29 11.25
CA SER A 37 2.29 30.00 10.66
C SER A 37 1.12 29.02 10.61
N ILE A 38 0.34 28.93 11.68
CA ILE A 38 -0.83 28.06 11.77
C ILE A 38 -1.92 28.56 10.81
N CYS A 39 -2.20 29.86 10.82
CA CYS A 39 -3.27 30.46 10.03
C CYS A 39 -2.95 30.55 8.52
N HIS A 40 -1.66 30.56 8.15
CA HIS A 40 -1.25 30.50 6.74
C HIS A 40 -1.38 29.09 6.13
N THR A 41 -1.62 28.05 6.95
CA THR A 41 -1.83 26.72 6.41
C THR A 41 -3.17 26.65 5.68
N ARG A 42 -3.13 26.53 4.36
CA ARG A 42 -4.34 26.40 3.52
C ARG A 42 -5.10 25.09 3.73
N VAL A 43 -4.64 24.24 4.65
CA VAL A 43 -4.86 22.79 4.58
C VAL A 43 -5.17 22.14 5.93
N THR A 44 -4.83 22.78 7.06
CA THR A 44 -5.20 22.22 8.37
C THR A 44 -6.66 22.53 8.66
N LYS A 45 -7.48 21.49 8.83
CA LYS A 45 -8.89 21.65 9.22
C LYS A 45 -9.06 21.57 10.73
N PHE A 46 -8.21 20.79 11.38
CA PHE A 46 -8.25 20.51 12.81
C PHE A 46 -6.91 20.81 13.45
N LEU A 47 -6.94 21.66 14.47
CA LEU A 47 -5.79 22.00 15.32
C LEU A 47 -6.08 21.49 16.73
N ASN A 48 -5.27 20.53 17.18
CA ASN A 48 -5.34 20.01 18.54
C ASN A 48 -4.21 20.64 19.36
N LEU A 49 -4.56 21.47 20.34
CA LEU A 49 -3.63 22.13 21.24
C LEU A 49 -3.59 21.37 22.58
N TYR A 50 -2.40 20.93 22.97
CA TYR A 50 -2.16 20.28 24.26
C TYR A 50 -1.23 21.16 25.08
N GLY A 51 -1.63 21.54 26.28
CA GLY A 51 -0.81 22.30 27.23
C GLY A 51 -0.76 21.63 28.59
N VAL A 52 0.42 21.55 29.21
CA VAL A 52 0.57 21.09 30.60
C VAL A 52 0.90 22.29 31.47
N LEU A 53 -0.13 22.87 32.10
CA LEU A 53 -0.01 24.08 32.89
C LEU A 53 0.31 23.71 34.35
N THR A 54 1.46 24.14 34.86
CA THR A 54 1.73 24.15 36.30
C THR A 54 1.39 25.52 36.86
N ASN A 55 0.99 25.58 38.14
CA ASN A 55 0.80 26.85 38.84
C ASN A 55 2.08 27.71 38.87
N GLU A 56 3.23 27.08 38.66
CA GLU A 56 4.54 27.74 38.62
C GLU A 56 4.93 28.22 37.20
N SER A 57 4.29 27.73 36.13
CA SER A 57 4.67 28.07 34.74
C SER A 57 3.82 29.21 34.18
N LEU A 58 3.96 30.40 34.76
CA LEU A 58 3.26 31.60 34.28
C LEU A 58 3.52 31.85 32.79
N ASP A 59 4.77 31.69 32.34
CA ASP A 59 5.16 31.97 30.95
C ASP A 59 4.49 31.02 29.94
N LEU A 60 4.38 29.73 30.27
CA LEU A 60 3.69 28.74 29.44
C LEU A 60 2.20 29.08 29.31
N LYS A 61 1.56 29.46 30.43
CA LYS A 61 0.15 29.86 30.44
C LYS A 61 -0.08 31.10 29.60
N TYR A 62 0.75 32.13 29.76
CA TYR A 62 0.63 33.36 28.97
C TYR A 62 0.86 33.13 27.47
N PHE A 63 1.86 32.32 27.11
CA PHE A 63 2.10 31.97 25.71
C PHE A 63 0.92 31.20 25.11
N PHE A 64 0.38 30.24 25.86
CA PHE A 64 -0.78 29.46 25.45
C PHE A 64 -2.01 30.34 25.25
N ASP A 65 -2.33 31.20 26.21
CA ASP A 65 -3.46 32.13 26.14
C ASP A 65 -3.30 33.12 24.97
N GLY A 66 -2.08 33.65 24.78
CA GLY A 66 -1.75 34.53 23.66
C GLY A 66 -1.91 33.85 22.30
N LEU A 67 -1.47 32.60 22.16
CA LEU A 67 -1.62 31.80 20.95
C LEU A 67 -3.10 31.54 20.64
N VAL A 68 -3.89 31.10 21.62
CA VAL A 68 -5.32 30.81 21.44
C VAL A 68 -6.09 32.08 21.09
N ARG A 69 -5.82 33.19 21.79
CA ARG A 69 -6.45 34.48 21.53
C ARG A 69 -6.14 34.96 20.11
N GLY A 70 -4.86 34.93 19.71
CA GLY A 70 -4.45 35.42 18.41
C GLY A 70 -4.99 34.60 17.24
N ILE A 71 -5.07 33.27 17.36
CA ILE A 71 -5.71 32.43 16.33
C ILE A 71 -7.20 32.78 16.18
N ASN A 72 -7.88 33.09 17.29
CA ASN A 72 -9.29 33.49 17.26
C ASN A 72 -9.48 34.89 16.65
N GLU A 73 -8.57 35.83 16.93
CA GLU A 73 -8.61 37.19 16.42
C GLU A 73 -8.33 37.27 14.90
N GLU A 74 -7.38 36.48 14.41
CA GLU A 74 -7.02 36.41 12.97
C GLU A 74 -8.06 35.65 12.11
N GLN A 75 -9.17 35.18 12.70
CA GLN A 75 -10.27 34.48 12.03
C GLN A 75 -9.80 33.27 11.18
N CYS A 76 -8.86 32.50 11.72
CA CYS A 76 -8.30 31.36 11.00
C CYS A 76 -9.41 30.31 10.75
N ASP A 77 -9.53 29.81 9.52
CA ASP A 77 -10.53 28.79 9.13
C ASP A 77 -10.12 27.40 9.63
N VAL A 78 -9.97 27.27 10.95
CA VAL A 78 -9.45 26.10 11.63
C VAL A 78 -10.32 25.78 12.84
N THR A 79 -10.69 24.51 13.01
CA THR A 79 -11.36 24.05 14.23
C THR A 79 -10.30 23.75 15.30
N ILE A 80 -10.37 24.46 16.42
CA ILE A 80 -9.42 24.31 17.53
C ILE A 80 -10.02 23.41 18.61
N PHE A 81 -9.26 22.40 19.00
CA PHE A 81 -9.53 21.59 20.18
C PHE A 81 -8.47 21.88 21.24
N LEU A 82 -8.91 22.40 22.37
CA LEU A 82 -8.04 22.76 23.49
C LEU A 82 -8.07 21.67 24.55
N LYS A 83 -6.89 21.21 24.97
CA LYS A 83 -6.75 20.30 26.11
C LYS A 83 -5.64 20.79 27.03
N THR A 84 -6.00 21.13 28.25
CA THR A 84 -5.07 21.55 29.29
C THR A 84 -5.01 20.51 30.39
N TYR A 85 -3.79 20.19 30.83
CA TYR A 85 -3.52 19.33 31.98
C TYR A 85 -3.02 20.22 33.11
N THR A 86 -3.78 20.34 34.19
CA THR A 86 -3.38 21.08 35.39
C THR A 86 -2.66 20.18 36.39
N ILE A 87 -1.71 20.74 37.13
CA ILE A 87 -0.92 20.01 38.13
C ILE A 87 -1.07 20.70 39.49
N ASP A 88 -1.73 20.02 40.43
CA ASP A 88 -1.95 20.53 41.78
C ASP A 88 -0.70 20.43 42.68
N ASP A 89 0.24 19.51 42.38
CA ASP A 89 1.51 19.39 43.11
C ASP A 89 2.65 18.85 42.22
N PRO A 90 3.68 19.66 41.88
CA PRO A 90 4.79 19.23 41.03
C PRO A 90 5.75 18.23 41.68
N ARG A 91 5.67 18.00 43.01
CA ARG A 91 6.63 17.17 43.77
C ARG A 91 6.12 15.77 44.13
N LYS A 92 4.83 15.49 43.99
CA LYS A 92 4.30 14.14 44.20
C LYS A 92 4.66 13.21 43.04
N GLU A 93 5.33 12.10 43.36
CA GLU A 93 5.42 10.97 42.43
C GLU A 93 4.02 10.41 42.19
N ILE A 94 3.65 10.32 40.91
CA ILE A 94 2.33 9.88 40.46
C ILE A 94 2.19 8.38 40.75
N LYS A 95 1.20 8.01 41.55
CA LYS A 95 0.70 6.63 41.61
C LYS A 95 -0.28 6.43 40.45
N ARG A 96 -0.38 5.20 39.94
CA ARG A 96 -1.24 4.84 38.79
C ARG A 96 -2.73 5.25 38.94
N ASP A 97 -3.16 5.60 40.15
CA ASP A 97 -4.54 5.94 40.49
C ASP A 97 -4.77 7.44 40.79
N ASP A 98 -3.76 8.30 40.60
CA ASP A 98 -3.94 9.74 40.82
C ASP A 98 -4.82 10.34 39.71
N LYS A 99 -5.90 11.01 40.13
CA LYS A 99 -6.91 11.59 39.26
C LYS A 99 -6.35 12.84 38.57
N ILE A 100 -6.17 12.79 37.25
CA ILE A 100 -5.81 13.96 36.45
C ILE A 100 -7.09 14.73 36.14
N ASP A 101 -7.19 15.96 36.63
CA ASP A 101 -8.30 16.85 36.26
C ASP A 101 -8.10 17.35 34.82
N LEU A 102 -9.02 16.97 33.95
CA LEU A 102 -9.09 17.39 32.55
C LEU A 102 -10.13 18.50 32.44
N SER A 103 -9.71 19.72 32.12
CA SER A 103 -10.63 20.78 31.68
C SER A 103 -10.73 20.75 30.15
N PHE A 104 -11.98 20.74 29.66
CA PHE A 104 -12.29 20.73 28.23
C PHE A 104 -12.94 22.07 27.87
N ASP A 105 -12.18 22.93 27.19
CA ASP A 105 -12.68 24.20 26.69
C ASP A 105 -12.76 24.13 25.16
N GLY A 106 -13.93 23.76 24.63
CA GLY A 106 -14.18 23.73 23.19
C GLY A 106 -14.58 25.12 22.69
N ILE A 107 -13.66 25.83 22.04
CA ILE A 107 -13.96 27.10 21.36
C ILE A 107 -14.24 26.80 19.87
N SER A 108 -15.51 26.76 19.49
CA SER A 108 -15.91 26.68 18.08
C SER A 108 -15.99 28.08 17.49
N SER A 109 -15.12 28.38 16.52
CA SER A 109 -15.36 29.48 15.57
C SER A 109 -16.72 29.26 14.87
N LYS A 110 -17.46 30.34 14.61
CA LYS A 110 -18.83 30.32 14.08
C LYS A 110 -18.86 29.71 12.67
N ASN A 111 -19.11 28.41 12.59
CA ASN A 111 -19.95 27.71 11.59
C ASN A 111 -19.96 26.21 11.95
N SER A 112 -21.01 25.77 12.65
CA SER A 112 -21.13 24.44 13.26
C SER A 112 -21.29 23.28 12.27
N LEU A 113 -20.67 22.13 12.56
CA LEU A 113 -21.42 20.88 12.80
C LEU A 113 -20.59 19.85 13.59
N GLY A 114 -21.21 19.22 14.59
CA GLY A 114 -20.58 18.39 15.62
C GLY A 114 -20.15 16.96 15.25
N THR A 115 -19.50 16.32 16.23
CA THR A 115 -19.10 14.90 16.33
C THR A 115 -18.88 14.20 14.99
N THR A 116 -17.81 14.58 14.29
CA THR A 116 -17.50 14.12 12.93
C THR A 116 -16.13 13.47 12.80
N GLU A 117 -15.28 13.42 13.81
CA GLU A 117 -13.91 12.89 13.69
C GLU A 117 -13.88 11.42 13.20
N LEU A 118 -14.70 10.54 13.79
CA LEU A 118 -14.74 9.13 13.38
C LEU A 118 -15.48 8.89 12.05
N LYS A 119 -16.45 9.75 11.70
CA LYS A 119 -17.20 9.66 10.44
C LYS A 119 -16.41 10.20 9.26
N VAL A 120 -15.69 11.31 9.46
CA VAL A 120 -14.87 11.97 8.42
C VAL A 120 -13.64 11.13 8.08
N LEU A 121 -12.99 10.48 9.05
CA LEU A 121 -11.87 9.56 8.79
C LEU A 121 -12.31 8.31 8.00
N ASN A 122 -13.50 7.78 8.28
CA ASN A 122 -14.09 6.68 7.50
C ASN A 122 -14.51 7.13 6.09
N GLU A 123 -15.08 8.33 5.95
CA GLU A 123 -15.41 8.93 4.64
C GLU A 123 -14.15 9.26 3.81
N LEU A 124 -13.04 9.62 4.46
CA LEU A 124 -11.75 9.85 3.81
C LEU A 124 -11.15 8.54 3.30
N GLY A 125 -11.20 7.48 4.11
CA GLY A 125 -10.87 6.12 3.68
C GLY A 125 -11.71 5.67 2.47
N ASP A 126 -12.98 6.06 2.40
CA ASP A 126 -13.87 5.74 1.30
C ASP A 126 -13.76 6.68 0.08
N LYS A 127 -13.26 7.90 0.24
CA LYS A 127 -12.87 8.79 -0.87
C LYS A 127 -11.58 8.32 -1.54
N ILE A 128 -10.59 7.86 -0.75
CA ILE A 128 -9.37 7.23 -1.25
C ILE A 128 -9.69 5.94 -2.04
N LYS A 129 -10.67 5.14 -1.59
CA LYS A 129 -11.15 3.97 -2.36
C LYS A 129 -11.92 4.34 -3.64
N ARG A 130 -12.50 5.54 -3.72
CA ARG A 130 -13.33 6.01 -4.85
C ARG A 130 -12.55 6.81 -5.91
N GLY A 131 -11.25 7.07 -5.71
CA GLY A 131 -10.35 7.63 -6.71
C GLY A 131 -10.19 6.69 -7.91
N LYS A 132 -11.18 6.68 -8.81
CA LYS A 132 -11.15 5.95 -10.08
C LYS A 132 -10.04 6.50 -10.97
N ALA A 133 -9.36 5.55 -11.59
CA ALA A 133 -8.36 5.70 -12.64
C ALA A 133 -8.77 6.70 -13.74
N GLY A 134 -8.30 7.93 -13.64
CA GLY A 134 -8.15 8.85 -14.76
C GLY A 134 -6.68 8.87 -15.18
N GLY A 135 -6.39 8.44 -16.41
CA GLY A 135 -5.04 8.41 -16.94
C GLY A 135 -4.54 9.83 -17.20
N GLU A 136 -3.52 10.25 -16.46
CA GLU A 136 -2.71 11.43 -16.78
C GLU A 136 -1.24 11.17 -16.49
N GLY A 137 -0.40 11.79 -17.34
CA GLY A 137 0.97 11.39 -17.64
C GLY A 137 1.97 11.36 -16.49
N ARG A 138 3.06 10.65 -16.80
CA ARG A 138 4.21 10.24 -15.99
C ARG A 138 4.98 11.35 -15.27
N GLU A 139 4.60 12.61 -15.43
CA GLU A 139 5.25 13.80 -14.87
C GLU A 139 4.37 14.60 -13.89
N SER A 140 3.10 14.19 -13.73
CA SER A 140 2.08 14.87 -12.90
C SER A 140 2.03 14.34 -11.46
N VAL A 141 2.39 13.07 -11.22
CA VAL A 141 2.23 12.44 -9.89
C VAL A 141 3.24 12.97 -8.87
N GLU A 142 4.51 13.17 -9.23
CA GLU A 142 5.48 13.79 -8.31
C GLU A 142 5.21 15.28 -8.06
N ARG A 143 4.63 15.99 -9.03
CA ARG A 143 4.17 17.38 -8.88
C ARG A 143 2.90 17.49 -8.04
N ARG A 144 1.95 16.55 -8.16
CA ARG A 144 0.77 16.46 -7.29
C ARG A 144 1.13 16.04 -5.87
N ILE A 145 2.06 15.10 -5.70
CA ILE A 145 2.59 14.73 -4.38
C ILE A 145 3.27 15.92 -3.72
N LYS A 146 3.97 16.79 -4.46
CA LYS A 146 4.55 18.03 -3.90
C LYS A 146 3.53 19.09 -3.47
N ASN A 147 2.30 19.05 -4.00
CA ASN A 147 1.34 20.14 -3.82
C ASN A 147 0.13 19.79 -2.93
N ASP A 148 -0.16 18.51 -2.65
CA ASP A 148 -1.27 18.07 -1.78
C ASP A 148 -0.73 17.31 -0.54
N PHE A 149 0.20 17.91 0.20
CA PHE A 149 0.58 17.40 1.52
C PHE A 149 -0.41 17.90 2.56
N ASP A 150 -1.51 17.17 2.61
CA ASP A 150 -2.69 17.50 3.36
C ASP A 150 -2.52 17.17 4.86
N VAL A 151 -1.98 18.12 5.64
CA VAL A 151 -1.91 18.05 7.11
C VAL A 151 -3.30 18.31 7.69
N TRP A 152 -4.24 17.37 7.52
CA TRP A 152 -5.64 17.60 7.92
C TRP A 152 -5.83 17.77 9.44
N SER A 153 -4.98 17.13 10.23
CA SER A 153 -4.92 17.27 11.68
C SER A 153 -3.49 17.58 12.12
N LEU A 154 -3.32 18.72 12.80
CA LEU A 154 -2.08 19.16 13.41
C LEU A 154 -2.22 19.11 14.92
N HIS A 155 -1.26 18.49 15.60
CA HIS A 155 -1.20 18.42 17.05
C HIS A 155 -0.05 19.29 17.54
N VAL A 156 -0.37 20.37 18.24
CA VAL A 156 0.63 21.25 18.85
C VAL A 156 0.69 20.97 20.34
N ILE A 157 1.87 20.60 20.83
CA ILE A 157 2.11 20.22 22.22
C ILE A 157 3.01 21.29 22.84
N LEU A 158 2.48 22.00 23.84
CA LEU A 158 3.15 23.04 24.60
C LEU A 158 3.58 22.45 25.94
N ILE A 159 4.89 22.33 26.14
CA ILE A 159 5.48 21.73 27.33
C ILE A 159 6.67 22.55 27.83
N LYS A 160 6.97 22.37 29.11
CA LYS A 160 8.12 22.98 29.75
C LYS A 160 9.33 22.04 29.77
N ASP A 161 9.10 20.76 30.01
CA ASP A 161 10.15 19.76 30.19
C ASP A 161 9.73 18.34 29.77
N GLU A 162 10.67 17.39 29.92
CA GLU A 162 10.45 15.97 29.65
C GLU A 162 9.32 15.37 30.50
N ARG A 163 9.20 15.78 31.77
CA ARG A 163 8.16 15.27 32.70
C ARG A 163 6.76 15.65 32.22
N SER A 164 6.62 16.86 31.70
CA SER A 164 5.38 17.36 31.10
C SER A 164 4.97 16.48 29.91
N MET A 165 5.92 16.10 29.05
CA MET A 165 5.65 15.18 27.93
C MET A 165 5.20 13.80 28.43
N GLU A 166 5.88 13.23 29.42
CA GLU A 166 5.48 11.92 29.96
C GLU A 166 4.05 11.91 30.51
N ARG A 167 3.61 13.00 31.14
CA ARG A 167 2.24 13.14 31.64
C ARG A 167 1.21 13.13 30.51
N ILE A 168 1.45 13.90 29.44
CA ILE A 168 0.55 13.89 28.28
C ILE A 168 0.46 12.47 27.71
N LEU A 169 1.60 11.79 27.59
CA LEU A 169 1.67 10.43 27.07
C LEU A 169 1.06 9.36 27.98
N ASN A 170 0.82 9.66 29.25
CA ASN A 170 0.13 8.76 30.16
C ASN A 170 -1.40 9.02 30.18
N GLY A 171 -1.87 10.14 29.62
CA GLY A 171 -3.30 10.43 29.50
C GLY A 171 -4.01 9.54 28.48
N GLU A 172 -5.28 9.22 28.72
CA GLU A 172 -6.09 8.30 27.89
C GLU A 172 -6.12 8.69 26.40
N GLU A 173 -6.18 9.98 26.10
CA GLU A 173 -6.24 10.49 24.73
C GLU A 173 -4.96 10.23 23.92
N SER A 174 -3.81 10.26 24.59
CA SER A 174 -2.53 9.95 23.93
C SER A 174 -2.44 8.50 23.48
N ALA A 175 -3.28 7.61 24.05
CA ALA A 175 -3.38 6.22 23.60
C ALA A 175 -3.98 6.11 22.19
N ASN A 176 -4.75 7.11 21.76
CA ASN A 176 -5.35 7.15 20.43
C ASN A 176 -4.45 7.81 19.37
N TRP A 177 -3.28 8.34 19.76
CA TRP A 177 -2.37 8.99 18.81
C TRP A 177 -1.85 8.01 17.77
N MET A 178 -2.09 8.34 16.50
CA MET A 178 -1.70 7.52 15.36
C MET A 178 -0.31 7.96 14.84
N SER A 179 0.51 7.03 14.36
CA SER A 179 1.85 7.37 13.84
C SER A 179 1.87 8.29 12.61
N LEU A 180 0.73 8.38 11.91
CA LEU A 180 0.54 9.22 10.73
C LEU A 180 0.15 10.67 11.07
N LEU A 181 -0.22 10.95 12.33
CA LEU A 181 -0.55 12.31 12.76
C LEU A 181 0.71 13.18 12.78
N HIS A 182 0.51 14.48 12.60
CA HIS A 182 1.58 15.46 12.52
C HIS A 182 1.67 16.24 13.83
N PHE A 183 2.86 16.28 14.42
CA PHE A 183 3.09 16.89 15.73
C PHE A 183 4.11 18.01 15.65
N ILE A 184 3.78 19.13 16.29
CA ILE A 184 4.71 20.21 16.59
C ILE A 184 4.80 20.28 18.11
N VAL A 185 6.00 20.11 18.66
CA VAL A 185 6.25 20.24 20.09
C VAL A 185 6.97 21.55 20.32
N MET A 186 6.42 22.42 21.16
CA MET A 186 7.03 23.68 21.55
C MET A 186 7.47 23.57 22.99
N ILE A 187 8.78 23.74 23.22
CA ILE A 187 9.36 23.72 24.57
C ILE A 187 9.58 25.16 24.99
N ILE A 188 8.89 25.58 26.05
CA ILE A 188 8.97 26.94 26.60
C ILE A 188 9.79 26.87 27.89
N PRO A 189 11.08 27.25 27.85
CA PRO A 189 11.93 27.23 29.03
C PRO A 189 11.60 28.36 30.00
N ASP A 190 11.80 28.14 31.32
CA ASP A 190 11.66 29.21 32.33
C ASP A 190 12.78 30.24 32.28
N ASP A 191 13.95 29.83 31.79
CA ASP A 191 15.15 30.65 31.76
C ASP A 191 15.47 31.03 30.32
N VAL A 192 15.30 32.32 30.02
CA VAL A 192 15.53 32.93 28.71
C VAL A 192 17.04 33.12 28.47
N ASP A 193 17.93 32.75 29.39
CA ASP A 193 19.37 32.92 29.21
C ASP A 193 19.93 31.97 28.12
N THR A 194 19.87 32.51 26.91
CA THR A 194 20.13 31.97 25.56
C THR A 194 21.50 31.36 25.28
N SER A 195 22.36 31.12 26.29
CA SER A 195 23.74 30.66 26.09
C SER A 195 23.92 29.14 26.15
N VAL A 196 22.84 28.35 26.23
CA VAL A 196 22.91 26.91 26.50
C VAL A 196 22.15 26.06 25.48
N ASP A 197 22.46 26.21 24.18
CA ASP A 197 21.91 25.38 23.10
C ASP A 197 22.09 23.87 23.37
N ASN A 198 23.24 23.46 23.93
CA ASN A 198 23.54 22.05 24.19
C ASN A 198 22.65 21.40 25.28
N LYS A 199 22.13 22.17 26.25
CA LYS A 199 21.32 21.60 27.35
C LYS A 199 19.95 21.16 26.83
N TYR A 200 19.36 21.94 25.94
CA TYR A 200 18.04 21.63 25.39
C TYR A 200 18.08 20.54 24.34
N GLU A 201 19.18 20.37 23.60
CA GLU A 201 19.31 19.26 22.64
C GLU A 201 19.13 17.89 23.31
N VAL A 202 19.69 17.70 24.51
CA VAL A 202 19.52 16.46 25.27
C VAL A 202 18.06 16.23 25.65
N THR A 203 17.37 17.26 26.14
CA THR A 203 15.94 17.18 26.50
C THR A 203 15.07 16.93 25.27
N ILE A 204 15.32 17.62 24.16
CA ILE A 204 14.63 17.44 22.89
C ILE A 204 14.81 16.01 22.36
N GLU A 205 16.04 15.49 22.39
CA GLU A 205 16.32 14.13 21.95
C GLU A 205 15.56 13.11 22.81
N ARG A 206 15.51 13.28 24.13
CA ARG A 206 14.74 12.40 25.02
C ARG A 206 13.25 12.43 24.71
N ILE A 207 12.66 13.62 24.58
CA ILE A 207 11.25 13.79 24.23
C ILE A 207 10.92 13.07 22.91
N LEU A 208 11.74 13.28 21.88
CA LEU A 208 11.56 12.65 20.59
C LEU A 208 11.74 11.12 20.64
N LYS A 209 12.71 10.62 21.43
CA LYS A 209 12.87 9.19 21.70
C LYS A 209 11.65 8.61 22.39
N ILE A 210 11.09 9.29 23.38
CA ILE A 210 9.88 8.83 24.09
C ILE A 210 8.70 8.73 23.11
N LEU A 211 8.46 9.75 22.28
CA LEU A 211 7.41 9.73 21.26
C LEU A 211 7.58 8.57 20.27
N TRP A 212 8.81 8.31 19.83
CA TRP A 212 9.10 7.18 18.95
C TRP A 212 8.91 5.83 19.65
N LEU A 213 9.50 5.64 20.84
CA LEU A 213 9.53 4.36 21.53
C LEU A 213 8.15 3.95 22.05
N ARG A 214 7.37 4.90 22.59
CA ARG A 214 6.05 4.62 23.17
C ARG A 214 4.89 4.72 22.18
N ARG A 215 5.00 5.54 21.13
CA ARG A 215 3.89 5.82 20.20
C ARG A 215 4.21 5.60 18.72
N ARG A 216 5.46 5.29 18.37
CA ARG A 216 5.91 5.06 16.97
C ARG A 216 5.65 6.25 16.05
N ILE A 217 5.58 7.46 16.60
CA ILE A 217 5.32 8.69 15.83
C ILE A 217 6.63 9.16 15.18
N LEU A 218 6.61 9.38 13.87
CA LEU A 218 7.76 9.90 13.11
C LEU A 218 7.59 11.38 12.74
N ASN A 219 6.37 11.84 12.50
CA ASN A 219 6.13 13.20 12.02
C ASN A 219 6.11 14.19 13.18
N VAL A 220 7.27 14.43 13.80
CA VAL A 220 7.44 15.36 14.92
C VAL A 220 8.50 16.40 14.59
N LEU A 221 8.16 17.67 14.75
CA LEU A 221 9.11 18.78 14.81
C LEU A 221 9.07 19.39 16.21
N VAL A 222 10.24 19.67 16.78
CA VAL A 222 10.37 20.33 18.08
C VAL A 222 10.98 21.71 17.89
N PHE A 223 10.38 22.72 18.50
CA PHE A 223 10.81 24.11 18.43
C PHE A 223 11.06 24.69 19.83
N LEU A 224 11.99 25.64 19.90
CA LEU A 224 12.27 26.47 21.07
C LEU A 224 11.84 27.90 20.74
N PRO A 225 10.55 28.25 20.82
CA PRO A 225 10.00 29.48 20.27
C PRO A 225 10.64 30.76 20.84
N LEU A 226 11.14 30.73 22.07
CA LEU A 226 11.73 31.88 22.75
C LEU A 226 13.26 31.97 22.61
N ALA A 227 13.91 31.03 21.93
CA ALA A 227 15.35 31.13 21.71
C ALA A 227 15.68 32.23 20.68
N LYS A 228 16.85 32.88 20.80
CA LYS A 228 17.30 33.97 19.89
C LYS A 228 17.33 33.55 18.41
N ASN A 229 17.59 32.27 18.12
CA ASN A 229 17.55 31.66 16.79
C ASN A 229 16.28 30.79 16.57
N GLY A 230 15.37 30.79 17.54
CA GLY A 230 14.40 29.73 17.84
C GLY A 230 13.25 29.55 16.86
N THR A 231 12.96 30.55 16.03
CA THR A 231 11.91 30.45 15.00
C THR A 231 12.38 29.72 13.74
N SER A 232 13.70 29.73 13.47
CA SER A 232 14.27 29.16 12.25
C SER A 232 14.85 27.76 12.45
N LEU A 233 15.06 27.30 13.69
CA LEU A 233 15.66 25.99 13.96
C LEU A 233 14.61 25.02 14.53
N ALA A 234 14.33 23.96 13.77
CA ALA A 234 13.49 22.86 14.21
C ALA A 234 14.33 21.61 14.46
N TYR A 235 13.95 20.81 15.43
CA TYR A 235 14.59 19.54 15.73
C TYR A 235 13.67 18.37 15.42
N THR A 236 14.25 17.27 14.98
CA THR A 236 13.51 16.03 14.74
C THR A 236 14.40 14.82 14.98
N TYR A 237 13.81 13.62 15.04
CA TYR A 237 14.53 12.40 15.38
C TYR A 237 14.35 11.32 14.34
N ASN A 238 15.46 10.84 13.78
CA ASN A 238 15.47 9.75 12.84
C ASN A 238 15.84 8.44 13.56
N PRO A 239 14.87 7.56 13.88
CA PRO A 239 15.12 6.34 14.65
C PRO A 239 15.86 5.25 13.87
N PHE A 240 15.98 5.40 12.55
CA PHE A 240 16.54 4.36 11.70
C PHE A 240 18.05 4.52 11.49
N PHE A 241 18.55 5.75 11.62
CA PHE A 241 19.98 6.04 11.47
C PHE A 241 20.81 5.25 12.49
N LEU A 242 21.93 4.68 12.03
CA LEU A 242 22.86 3.94 12.87
C LEU A 242 24.07 4.82 13.19
N ASN A 243 24.27 5.13 14.46
CA ASN A 243 25.40 5.94 14.90
C ASN A 243 26.70 5.12 14.94
N LYS A 244 27.83 5.80 15.12
CA LYS A 244 29.16 5.18 15.23
C LYS A 244 29.26 4.17 16.38
N ASN A 245 28.43 4.31 17.41
CA ASN A 245 28.38 3.44 18.58
C ASN A 245 27.45 2.22 18.40
N ASP A 246 26.98 1.95 17.18
CA ASP A 246 25.98 0.91 16.87
C ASP A 246 24.60 1.16 17.55
N GLU A 247 24.42 2.34 18.12
CA GLU A 247 23.13 2.81 18.65
C GLU A 247 22.27 3.38 17.54
N ARG A 248 20.95 3.13 17.64
CA ARG A 248 19.98 3.65 16.67
C ARG A 248 19.38 4.96 17.13
N GLY A 249 19.19 5.86 16.17
CA GLY A 249 18.62 7.17 16.41
C GLY A 249 19.61 8.28 16.17
N LYS A 250 19.15 9.33 15.50
CA LYS A 250 19.91 10.56 15.35
C LYS A 250 19.00 11.76 15.51
N LEU A 251 19.41 12.69 16.37
CA LEU A 251 18.84 14.02 16.41
C LEU A 251 19.28 14.77 15.14
N GLU A 252 18.31 15.30 14.41
CA GLU A 252 18.51 16.09 13.19
C GLU A 252 17.98 17.50 13.45
N SER A 253 18.83 18.51 13.26
CA SER A 253 18.41 19.90 13.22
C SER A 253 18.09 20.31 11.79
N ILE A 254 17.08 21.16 11.66
CA ILE A 254 16.47 21.57 10.41
C ILE A 254 16.33 23.09 10.44
N ASN A 255 16.99 23.76 9.51
CA ASN A 255 16.74 25.17 9.25
C ASN A 255 15.45 25.32 8.46
N VAL A 256 14.46 25.94 9.08
CA VAL A 256 13.18 26.33 8.52
C VAL A 256 13.36 27.71 7.89
N VAL A 257 13.12 27.82 6.59
CA VAL A 257 13.32 29.08 5.84
C VAL A 257 12.05 29.92 5.80
N SER A 258 10.88 29.29 5.81
CA SER A 258 9.58 29.97 5.78
C SER A 258 8.53 29.20 6.59
N LYS A 259 7.39 29.83 6.83
CA LYS A 259 6.27 29.23 7.55
C LYS A 259 5.73 27.98 6.83
N GLU A 260 5.68 28.01 5.51
CA GLU A 260 5.25 26.89 4.65
C GLU A 260 6.23 25.71 4.71
N ASP A 261 7.53 26.02 4.87
CA ASP A 261 8.58 25.01 4.97
C ASP A 261 8.37 24.09 6.18
N ILE A 262 7.78 24.59 7.28
CA ILE A 262 7.44 23.77 8.46
C ILE A 262 6.55 22.59 8.05
N PHE A 263 5.45 22.87 7.36
CA PHE A 263 4.43 21.88 7.02
C PHE A 263 4.85 20.96 5.88
N GLN A 264 5.59 21.50 4.90
CA GLN A 264 6.20 20.69 3.86
C GLN A 264 7.17 19.67 4.44
N ARG A 265 8.02 20.11 5.39
CA ARG A 265 8.96 19.20 6.06
C ARG A 265 8.23 18.17 6.90
N LEU A 266 7.27 18.59 7.72
CA LEU A 266 6.51 17.71 8.61
C LEU A 266 5.84 16.57 7.84
N SER A 267 5.24 16.89 6.69
CA SER A 267 4.60 15.90 5.79
C SER A 267 5.59 14.97 5.11
N TRP A 268 6.81 15.44 4.84
CA TRP A 268 7.83 14.66 4.15
C TRP A 268 8.64 13.73 5.08
N LEU A 269 8.62 13.94 6.41
CA LEU A 269 9.44 13.19 7.37
C LEU A 269 9.23 11.67 7.28
N THR A 270 7.99 11.19 7.36
CA THR A 270 7.71 9.74 7.26
C THR A 270 8.16 9.17 5.92
N HIS A 271 7.88 9.86 4.82
CA HIS A 271 8.28 9.42 3.49
C HIS A 271 9.82 9.32 3.37
N ARG A 272 10.55 10.36 3.78
CA ARG A 272 12.01 10.40 3.76
C ARG A 272 12.61 9.26 4.58
N ARG A 273 12.08 9.02 5.79
CA ARG A 273 12.62 8.00 6.70
C ARG A 273 12.30 6.58 6.28
N THR A 274 11.18 6.36 5.60
CA THR A 274 10.81 5.04 5.08
C THR A 274 11.43 4.74 3.70
N ASN A 275 12.10 5.70 3.07
CA ASN A 275 12.86 5.46 1.83
C ASN A 275 14.14 4.66 2.09
N ASN A 276 14.80 4.86 3.23
CA ASN A 276 15.99 4.13 3.63
C ASN A 276 16.02 3.99 5.15
N MET A 277 15.90 2.75 5.63
CA MET A 277 15.85 2.44 7.05
C MET A 277 17.22 1.99 7.59
N TYR A 278 18.31 2.14 6.84
CA TYR A 278 19.69 1.86 7.28
C TYR A 278 19.82 0.49 7.98
N GLY A 279 19.29 -0.55 7.33
CA GLY A 279 19.30 -1.92 7.84
C GLY A 279 18.43 -2.16 9.06
N TYR A 280 17.48 -1.25 9.38
CA TYR A 280 16.60 -1.39 10.54
C TYR A 280 15.93 -2.76 10.59
N LYS A 281 15.95 -3.37 11.76
CA LYS A 281 15.44 -4.72 11.93
C LYS A 281 13.92 -4.66 12.12
N LEU A 282 13.17 -5.02 11.09
CA LEU A 282 11.71 -5.12 11.14
C LEU A 282 11.29 -6.54 11.48
N ASN A 283 10.44 -6.65 12.49
CA ASN A 283 9.77 -7.88 12.85
C ASN A 283 8.70 -8.20 11.81
N VAL A 284 8.84 -9.35 11.14
CA VAL A 284 7.90 -9.80 10.11
C VAL A 284 7.43 -11.21 10.47
N GLY A 285 6.12 -11.36 10.59
CA GLY A 285 5.49 -12.65 10.75
C GLY A 285 5.56 -13.45 9.46
N LEU A 286 6.35 -14.52 9.45
CA LEU A 286 6.53 -15.39 8.29
C LEU A 286 6.06 -16.79 8.66
N PHE A 287 5.18 -17.37 7.85
CA PHE A 287 4.71 -18.73 8.03
C PHE A 287 4.96 -19.51 6.75
N GLN A 288 5.55 -20.69 6.89
CA GLN A 288 5.75 -21.56 5.76
C GLN A 288 4.40 -21.96 5.16
N GLN A 289 4.17 -21.50 3.94
CA GLN A 289 3.05 -21.88 3.11
C GLN A 289 3.60 -22.40 1.80
N PHE A 290 3.24 -23.64 1.48
CA PHE A 290 3.62 -24.26 0.24
C PHE A 290 3.26 -23.32 -0.93
N GLN A 291 4.25 -23.02 -1.79
CA GLN A 291 4.18 -22.14 -2.98
C GLN A 291 4.42 -20.64 -2.76
N THR A 292 3.81 -20.02 -1.75
CA THR A 292 3.89 -18.57 -1.56
C THR A 292 5.09 -18.17 -0.70
N LEU A 293 5.47 -19.01 0.27
CA LEU A 293 6.56 -18.75 1.22
C LEU A 293 7.18 -20.06 1.73
N MET A 294 8.31 -20.46 1.16
CA MET A 294 9.02 -21.71 1.48
C MET A 294 10.42 -21.39 2.00
N LYS A 295 10.78 -21.90 3.18
CA LYS A 295 12.15 -21.73 3.70
C LYS A 295 13.11 -22.50 2.80
N MET A 296 14.18 -21.85 2.38
CA MET A 296 15.26 -22.51 1.63
C MET A 296 16.00 -23.47 2.55
N ARG A 297 16.45 -24.60 1.99
CA ARG A 297 17.32 -25.54 2.71
C ARG A 297 18.74 -25.00 2.80
N ASP A 298 19.21 -24.46 1.68
CA ASP A 298 20.54 -23.89 1.55
C ASP A 298 20.54 -22.41 1.91
N LYS A 299 21.69 -21.91 2.38
CA LYS A 299 21.86 -20.47 2.63
C LYS A 299 21.68 -19.71 1.31
N PRO A 300 20.92 -18.61 1.30
CA PRO A 300 20.78 -17.79 0.11
C PRO A 300 22.13 -17.20 -0.28
N SER A 301 22.38 -17.06 -1.58
CA SER A 301 23.60 -16.42 -2.09
C SER A 301 23.67 -14.96 -1.61
N PRO A 302 24.86 -14.45 -1.25
CA PRO A 302 25.03 -13.05 -0.86
C PRO A 302 24.53 -12.10 -1.96
N GLY A 303 23.81 -11.05 -1.57
CA GLY A 303 23.19 -10.05 -2.44
C GLY A 303 21.92 -10.52 -3.16
N SER A 304 21.53 -11.79 -3.03
CA SER A 304 20.30 -12.32 -3.64
C SER A 304 19.05 -11.79 -2.94
N ILE A 305 17.92 -11.75 -3.67
CA ILE A 305 16.65 -11.28 -3.11
C ILE A 305 16.19 -12.11 -1.89
N TYR A 306 16.61 -13.36 -1.83
CA TYR A 306 16.22 -14.31 -0.80
C TYR A 306 16.95 -14.06 0.52
N GLU A 307 18.14 -13.44 0.49
CA GLU A 307 18.82 -12.96 1.69
C GLU A 307 17.97 -11.91 2.42
N TYR A 308 17.42 -10.95 1.66
CA TYR A 308 16.55 -9.89 2.18
C TYR A 308 15.18 -10.41 2.65
N SER A 309 14.78 -11.62 2.27
CA SER A 309 13.55 -12.27 2.74
C SER A 309 13.84 -13.37 3.76
N ALA A 310 14.88 -13.22 4.57
CA ALA A 310 15.25 -14.15 5.64
C ALA A 310 15.43 -15.61 5.18
N GLY A 311 15.93 -15.82 3.95
CA GLY A 311 16.13 -17.16 3.38
C GLY A 311 14.83 -17.86 2.94
N TYR A 312 13.74 -17.12 2.78
CA TYR A 312 12.52 -17.65 2.16
C TYR A 312 12.55 -17.50 0.64
N ASN A 313 11.89 -18.40 -0.06
CA ASN A 313 11.59 -18.37 -1.49
C ASN A 313 10.07 -18.45 -1.70
N GLY A 314 9.59 -18.19 -2.90
CA GLY A 314 8.18 -18.06 -3.23
C GLY A 314 7.81 -16.62 -3.55
N THR A 315 6.60 -16.41 -4.07
CA THR A 315 6.17 -15.09 -4.53
C THR A 315 6.16 -14.05 -3.40
N ASN A 316 5.70 -14.41 -2.20
CA ASN A 316 5.70 -13.49 -1.06
C ASN A 316 7.11 -13.19 -0.58
N ALA A 317 8.02 -14.16 -0.66
CA ALA A 317 9.43 -13.94 -0.30
C ALA A 317 10.10 -12.95 -1.26
N ILE A 318 9.85 -13.10 -2.57
CA ILE A 318 10.39 -12.16 -3.57
C ILE A 318 9.86 -10.75 -3.33
N ILE A 319 8.56 -10.61 -3.03
CA ILE A 319 7.94 -9.31 -2.71
C ILE A 319 8.59 -8.71 -1.47
N LEU A 320 8.66 -9.47 -0.37
CA LEU A 320 9.29 -9.04 0.88
C LEU A 320 10.74 -8.64 0.67
N GLY A 321 11.54 -9.49 0.01
CA GLY A 321 12.95 -9.22 -0.26
C GLY A 321 13.14 -7.98 -1.15
N THR A 322 12.24 -7.75 -2.11
CA THR A 322 12.27 -6.56 -2.96
C THR A 322 11.99 -5.29 -2.16
N ILE A 323 10.96 -5.32 -1.31
CA ILE A 323 10.60 -4.20 -0.44
C ILE A 323 11.72 -3.94 0.58
N ALA A 324 12.23 -5.00 1.24
CA ALA A 324 13.32 -4.93 2.22
C ALA A 324 14.60 -4.37 1.61
N LYS A 325 14.98 -4.83 0.41
CA LYS A 325 16.12 -4.30 -0.33
C LYS A 325 15.92 -2.85 -0.74
N TYR A 326 14.73 -2.48 -1.20
CA TYR A 326 14.42 -1.11 -1.65
C TYR A 326 14.41 -0.11 -0.50
N MET A 327 13.76 -0.46 0.61
CA MET A 327 13.67 0.38 1.81
C MET A 327 14.89 0.22 2.73
N ASN A 328 15.83 -0.66 2.38
CA ASN A 328 17.03 -0.99 3.15
C ASN A 328 16.72 -1.31 4.62
N PHE A 329 15.87 -2.32 4.86
CA PHE A 329 15.63 -2.87 6.20
C PHE A 329 15.98 -4.36 6.22
N THR A 330 16.23 -4.90 7.42
CA THR A 330 16.50 -6.32 7.64
C THR A 330 15.27 -7.00 8.23
N VAL A 331 15.00 -8.22 7.79
CA VAL A 331 13.85 -8.99 8.26
C VAL A 331 14.24 -9.81 9.49
N ASN A 332 13.53 -9.60 10.59
CA ASN A 332 13.52 -10.50 11.74
C ASN A 332 12.28 -11.38 11.66
N GLU A 333 12.49 -12.67 11.42
CA GLU A 333 11.42 -13.64 11.39
C GLU A 333 10.81 -13.82 12.79
N ILE A 334 9.49 -13.63 12.90
CA ILE A 334 8.74 -13.99 14.10
C ILE A 334 7.78 -15.12 13.75
N ASN A 335 7.90 -16.22 14.51
CA ASN A 335 6.98 -17.35 14.44
C ASN A 335 5.96 -17.28 15.59
N PRO A 336 4.67 -17.60 15.36
CA PRO A 336 3.66 -17.66 16.41
C PRO A 336 4.05 -18.67 17.50
N ARG A 337 3.91 -18.29 18.78
CA ARG A 337 4.33 -19.10 19.94
C ARG A 337 3.42 -20.30 20.21
N ASP A 338 2.14 -20.15 19.87
CA ASP A 338 1.09 -21.13 20.10
C ASP A 338 1.05 -22.26 19.07
N GLY A 339 1.93 -22.22 18.06
CA GLY A 339 1.92 -23.17 16.93
C GLY A 339 0.72 -22.97 15.98
N ILE A 340 -0.18 -22.02 16.26
CA ILE A 340 -1.34 -21.71 15.44
C ILE A 340 -0.91 -20.66 14.41
N LYS A 341 -0.70 -21.10 13.18
CA LYS A 341 -0.07 -20.26 12.14
C LYS A 341 -0.87 -19.01 11.74
N PHE A 342 -2.21 -19.05 11.79
CA PHE A 342 -3.06 -18.09 11.05
C PHE A 342 -4.04 -17.30 11.91
N GLY A 343 -4.36 -17.83 13.10
CA GLY A 343 -5.32 -17.22 14.02
C GLY A 343 -6.80 -17.28 13.60
N HIS A 344 -7.67 -17.17 14.60
CA HIS A 344 -9.11 -16.95 14.47
C HIS A 344 -9.63 -16.33 15.78
N GLU A 345 -10.80 -15.71 15.71
CA GLU A 345 -11.52 -15.27 16.90
C GLU A 345 -12.10 -16.49 17.62
N LEU A 346 -11.82 -16.61 18.91
CA LEU A 346 -12.41 -17.57 19.82
C LEU A 346 -13.80 -17.10 20.25
N SER A 347 -14.63 -18.02 20.74
CA SER A 347 -15.99 -17.72 21.22
C SER A 347 -16.05 -16.71 22.38
N ASN A 348 -14.93 -16.47 23.06
CA ASN A 348 -14.78 -15.48 24.12
C ASN A 348 -14.37 -14.08 23.59
N GLY A 349 -14.34 -13.86 22.27
CA GLY A 349 -13.93 -12.60 21.64
C GLY A 349 -12.42 -12.34 21.60
N THR A 350 -11.61 -13.26 22.15
CA THR A 350 -10.15 -13.20 22.05
C THR A 350 -9.67 -13.83 20.76
N TYR A 351 -8.47 -13.50 20.32
CA TYR A 351 -7.91 -14.02 19.08
C TYR A 351 -6.68 -14.87 19.37
N VAL A 352 -6.54 -16.00 18.69
CA VAL A 352 -5.35 -16.87 18.76
C VAL A 352 -4.50 -16.75 17.50
N GLY A 353 -3.33 -17.40 17.45
CA GLY A 353 -2.44 -17.44 16.30
C GLY A 353 -1.85 -16.08 15.93
N THR A 354 -1.79 -15.78 14.63
CA THR A 354 -1.25 -14.49 14.18
C THR A 354 -2.12 -13.27 14.51
N LEU A 355 -3.33 -13.48 15.06
CA LEU A 355 -4.21 -12.41 15.55
C LEU A 355 -3.99 -12.12 17.04
N GLU A 356 -3.49 -13.08 17.84
CA GLU A 356 -3.01 -12.82 19.22
C GLU A 356 -1.80 -11.87 19.24
N LEU A 357 -1.07 -11.83 18.12
CA LEU A 357 0.05 -10.90 17.92
C LEU A 357 -0.39 -9.42 17.83
N ASP A 358 -1.67 -9.12 17.63
CA ASP A 358 -2.21 -7.75 17.72
C ASP A 358 -2.10 -7.23 19.17
N ALA A 359 -2.32 -8.09 20.18
CA ALA A 359 -2.06 -7.78 21.59
C ALA A 359 -0.55 -7.66 21.92
N SER A 360 0.34 -8.02 20.99
CA SER A 360 1.79 -7.97 21.16
C SER A 360 2.49 -6.77 20.51
N GLU A 361 1.73 -5.87 19.86
CA GLU A 361 2.24 -4.69 19.13
C GLU A 361 3.23 -5.01 17.97
N LEU A 362 3.22 -6.23 17.43
CA LEU A 362 4.14 -6.69 16.38
C LEU A 362 3.50 -6.65 14.97
N PRO A 363 4.24 -6.33 13.88
CA PRO A 363 3.67 -6.24 12.53
C PRO A 363 3.46 -7.60 11.86
N ILE A 364 2.21 -8.10 11.73
CA ILE A 364 1.88 -9.44 11.18
C ILE A 364 0.43 -9.52 10.60
N VAL A 365 0.13 -10.41 9.61
CA VAL A 365 -1.04 -11.38 9.44
C VAL A 365 -0.95 -12.30 8.16
N PHE A 366 -1.89 -13.28 8.10
CA PHE A 366 -2.67 -13.93 6.99
C PHE A 366 -2.51 -15.47 6.94
N LEU A 367 -3.41 -16.38 6.49
CA LEU A 367 -4.86 -16.63 6.77
C LEU A 367 -5.31 -18.01 6.21
N LYS A 368 -6.23 -18.71 6.90
CA LYS A 368 -7.19 -19.64 6.25
C LYS A 368 -8.58 -19.88 6.93
N TYR A 369 -9.05 -19.00 7.82
CA TYR A 369 -10.40 -19.09 8.43
C TYR A 369 -11.48 -18.11 7.87
N ASN A 370 -11.10 -17.01 7.19
CA ASN A 370 -12.05 -15.98 6.72
C ASN A 370 -12.74 -16.33 5.38
N LEU A 371 -13.08 -17.59 5.16
CA LEU A 371 -13.82 -18.05 3.97
C LEU A 371 -15.26 -18.48 4.29
N ASN A 372 -15.74 -18.23 5.52
CA ASN A 372 -17.13 -18.51 5.88
C ASN A 372 -18.13 -17.68 5.06
N ASP A 373 -17.69 -16.55 4.51
CA ASP A 373 -18.47 -15.66 3.67
C ASP A 373 -18.36 -15.98 2.17
N VAL A 374 -17.69 -17.08 1.76
CA VAL A 374 -17.51 -17.43 0.34
C VAL A 374 -18.83 -17.49 -0.42
N PHE A 375 -19.89 -17.97 0.24
CA PHE A 375 -21.22 -18.08 -0.35
C PHE A 375 -22.15 -16.93 0.10
N GLY A 376 -21.58 -15.80 0.51
CA GLY A 376 -22.32 -14.62 0.94
C GLY A 376 -22.55 -14.54 2.46
N ASP A 377 -23.10 -13.41 2.90
CA ASP A 377 -23.58 -13.16 4.26
C ASP A 377 -25.11 -13.37 4.35
N GLU A 378 -25.72 -13.04 5.49
CA GLU A 378 -27.18 -13.17 5.69
C GLU A 378 -28.01 -12.27 4.75
N SER A 379 -27.39 -11.24 4.16
CA SER A 379 -28.05 -10.35 3.20
C SER A 379 -28.05 -10.87 1.77
N THR A 380 -27.42 -12.03 1.52
CA THR A 380 -27.27 -12.56 0.16
C THR A 380 -28.59 -13.12 -0.37
N THR A 381 -29.10 -12.50 -1.45
CA THR A 381 -30.40 -12.80 -2.05
C THR A 381 -30.43 -14.03 -2.96
N SER A 382 -29.27 -14.62 -3.29
CA SER A 382 -29.21 -15.82 -4.14
C SER A 382 -29.58 -17.08 -3.36
N LEU A 383 -30.73 -17.67 -3.72
CA LEU A 383 -31.19 -18.95 -3.16
C LEU A 383 -30.13 -20.06 -3.31
N VAL A 384 -29.43 -20.09 -4.45
CA VAL A 384 -28.40 -21.08 -4.74
C VAL A 384 -27.21 -20.93 -3.79
N LEU A 385 -26.74 -19.69 -3.55
CA LEU A 385 -25.62 -19.44 -2.64
C LEU A 385 -26.00 -19.76 -1.20
N ASN A 386 -27.23 -19.43 -0.77
CA ASN A 386 -27.73 -19.78 0.57
C ASN A 386 -27.81 -21.31 0.77
N ASN A 387 -28.24 -22.05 -0.25
CA ASN A 387 -28.25 -23.51 -0.21
C ASN A 387 -26.84 -24.10 -0.15
N LEU A 388 -25.85 -23.50 -0.84
CA LEU A 388 -24.45 -23.91 -0.77
C LEU A 388 -23.81 -23.56 0.58
N ARG A 389 -24.13 -22.40 1.15
CA ARG A 389 -23.68 -21.98 2.48
C ARG A 389 -24.10 -22.98 3.56
N LYS A 390 -25.36 -23.43 3.56
CA LYS A 390 -25.86 -24.45 4.50
C LYS A 390 -25.13 -25.80 4.39
N LYS A 391 -24.55 -26.10 3.22
CA LYS A 391 -23.79 -27.34 2.97
C LYS A 391 -22.29 -27.17 3.23
N PHE A 392 -21.82 -25.95 3.49
CA PHE A 392 -20.42 -25.68 3.72
C PHE A 392 -19.97 -26.26 5.07
N LYS A 393 -18.99 -27.18 5.02
CA LYS A 393 -18.36 -27.76 6.21
C LYS A 393 -16.86 -27.51 6.14
N TYR A 394 -16.29 -27.15 7.28
CA TYR A 394 -14.84 -27.03 7.40
C TYR A 394 -14.22 -28.44 7.39
N GLY A 395 -13.18 -28.62 6.57
CA GLY A 395 -12.43 -29.88 6.51
C GLY A 395 -10.97 -29.60 6.16
N VAL A 396 -10.04 -29.95 7.05
CA VAL A 396 -8.59 -29.77 6.85
C VAL A 396 -8.10 -30.59 5.65
N LYS A 397 -8.77 -31.70 5.35
CA LYS A 397 -8.46 -32.65 4.27
C LYS A 397 -9.48 -32.62 3.12
N ALA A 398 -10.32 -31.60 3.02
CA ALA A 398 -11.42 -31.55 2.03
C ALA A 398 -11.01 -31.90 0.59
N LEU A 399 -9.79 -31.55 0.17
CA LEU A 399 -9.29 -31.91 -1.16
C LEU A 399 -8.86 -33.39 -1.28
N GLN A 400 -8.22 -33.93 -0.25
CA GLN A 400 -7.89 -35.36 -0.20
C GLN A 400 -9.19 -36.17 -0.14
N ASP A 401 -10.14 -35.75 0.67
CA ASP A 401 -11.43 -36.42 0.81
C ASP A 401 -12.21 -36.40 -0.52
N ALA A 402 -12.21 -35.26 -1.24
CA ALA A 402 -12.79 -35.15 -2.58
C ALA A 402 -12.11 -36.09 -3.58
N THR A 403 -10.79 -36.24 -3.48
CA THR A 403 -10.00 -37.09 -4.39
C THR A 403 -10.23 -38.58 -4.14
N TYR A 404 -10.20 -39.01 -2.88
CA TYR A 404 -10.23 -40.43 -2.51
C TYR A 404 -11.65 -40.97 -2.37
N PHE A 405 -12.53 -40.25 -1.68
CA PHE A 405 -13.88 -40.74 -1.38
C PHE A 405 -14.91 -40.29 -2.42
N ARG A 406 -14.61 -39.26 -3.24
CA ARG A 406 -15.48 -38.73 -4.30
C ARG A 406 -16.89 -38.34 -3.83
N ASN A 407 -17.08 -38.17 -2.52
CA ASN A 407 -18.35 -37.86 -1.87
C ASN A 407 -18.40 -36.42 -1.34
N THR A 408 -17.33 -35.65 -1.52
CA THR A 408 -17.16 -34.28 -1.03
C THR A 408 -16.59 -33.40 -2.14
N SER A 409 -16.86 -32.10 -2.06
CA SER A 409 -16.28 -31.07 -2.92
C SER A 409 -15.41 -30.14 -2.10
N GLY A 410 -14.30 -29.67 -2.66
CA GLY A 410 -13.36 -28.77 -2.00
C GLY A 410 -13.38 -27.34 -2.55
N LEU A 411 -13.03 -26.36 -1.72
CA LEU A 411 -12.70 -25.01 -2.18
C LEU A 411 -11.18 -24.83 -2.21
N ILE A 412 -10.66 -24.36 -3.34
CA ILE A 412 -9.27 -23.97 -3.45
C ILE A 412 -9.09 -22.71 -4.30
N ARG A 413 -7.98 -22.03 -4.08
CA ARG A 413 -7.50 -20.99 -5.01
C ARG A 413 -7.21 -21.63 -6.37
N LYS A 414 -7.81 -21.11 -7.44
CA LYS A 414 -7.65 -21.59 -8.82
C LYS A 414 -6.19 -21.82 -9.23
N LYS A 415 -5.27 -20.95 -8.79
CA LYS A 415 -3.84 -21.12 -9.08
C LYS A 415 -3.23 -22.34 -8.40
N HIS A 416 -3.71 -22.70 -7.21
CA HIS A 416 -3.28 -23.91 -6.51
C HIS A 416 -3.86 -25.18 -7.15
N TYR A 417 -5.03 -25.10 -7.81
CA TYR A 417 -5.60 -26.25 -8.54
C TYR A 417 -4.62 -26.80 -9.59
N TYR A 418 -4.05 -25.95 -10.45
CA TYR A 418 -3.11 -26.40 -11.49
C TYR A 418 -1.86 -27.11 -10.96
N LEU A 419 -1.52 -26.89 -9.69
CA LEU A 419 -0.41 -27.56 -9.01
C LEU A 419 -0.80 -28.91 -8.42
N MET A 420 -2.05 -29.06 -7.98
CA MET A 420 -2.57 -30.27 -7.35
C MET A 420 -3.18 -31.22 -8.37
N GLU A 421 -3.77 -30.72 -9.46
CA GLU A 421 -4.26 -31.50 -10.60
C GLU A 421 -3.22 -32.49 -11.12
N ARG A 422 -1.94 -32.09 -11.11
CA ARG A 422 -0.82 -32.94 -11.54
C ARG A 422 -0.36 -33.98 -10.52
N GLU A 423 -0.69 -33.80 -9.25
CA GLU A 423 -0.40 -34.78 -8.19
C GLU A 423 -1.54 -35.79 -8.03
N LEU A 424 -2.75 -35.37 -8.36
CA LEU A 424 -3.99 -36.10 -8.15
C LEU A 424 -4.51 -36.57 -9.50
N VAL A 425 -3.77 -37.50 -10.08
CA VAL A 425 -4.05 -38.10 -11.39
C VAL A 425 -4.40 -39.58 -11.20
N ASN A 426 -5.35 -40.07 -11.98
CA ASN A 426 -5.68 -41.49 -12.08
C ASN A 426 -4.53 -42.25 -12.78
N GLU A 427 -4.59 -43.58 -12.76
CA GLU A 427 -3.59 -44.44 -13.42
C GLU A 427 -3.55 -44.21 -14.94
N ASP A 428 -4.67 -43.79 -15.52
CA ASP A 428 -4.84 -43.42 -16.94
C ASP A 428 -4.39 -41.99 -17.29
N LEU A 429 -3.71 -41.31 -16.37
CA LEU A 429 -3.28 -39.92 -16.49
C LEU A 429 -4.41 -38.87 -16.56
N SER A 430 -5.67 -39.24 -16.29
CA SER A 430 -6.79 -38.29 -16.19
C SER A 430 -6.82 -37.59 -14.82
N PRO A 431 -7.20 -36.30 -14.74
CA PRO A 431 -7.26 -35.58 -13.47
C PRO A 431 -8.35 -36.17 -12.56
N LYS A 432 -8.04 -36.44 -11.29
CA LYS A 432 -9.00 -36.97 -10.29
C LYS A 432 -10.03 -35.96 -9.82
N LEU A 433 -9.82 -34.69 -10.15
CA LEU A 433 -10.59 -33.56 -9.67
C LEU A 433 -11.08 -32.74 -10.85
N HIS A 434 -12.31 -32.26 -10.78
CA HIS A 434 -12.91 -31.40 -11.78
C HIS A 434 -13.04 -29.97 -11.26
N LEU A 435 -12.34 -29.02 -11.88
CA LEU A 435 -12.50 -27.60 -11.56
C LEU A 435 -13.81 -27.05 -12.13
N VAL A 436 -14.70 -26.58 -11.26
CA VAL A 436 -15.93 -25.89 -11.65
C VAL A 436 -15.57 -24.49 -12.19
N LYS A 437 -16.22 -24.08 -13.29
CA LYS A 437 -15.89 -22.82 -13.99
C LYS A 437 -16.34 -21.60 -13.20
N GLU A 438 -17.47 -21.71 -12.52
CA GLU A 438 -18.07 -20.69 -11.68
C GLU A 438 -17.31 -20.58 -10.37
N CYS A 439 -17.03 -19.34 -9.95
CA CYS A 439 -16.27 -19.13 -8.72
C CYS A 439 -17.07 -18.22 -7.79
N PRO A 440 -17.42 -18.71 -6.59
CA PRO A 440 -18.44 -18.09 -5.75
C PRO A 440 -18.04 -16.71 -5.25
N ARG A 441 -16.74 -16.48 -5.01
CA ARG A 441 -16.23 -15.19 -4.53
C ARG A 441 -14.77 -14.96 -4.91
N ASN A 442 -14.43 -13.69 -5.08
CA ASN A 442 -13.05 -13.22 -5.25
C ASN A 442 -12.60 -12.52 -3.98
N TYR A 443 -11.37 -12.78 -3.56
CA TYR A 443 -10.77 -12.14 -2.40
C TYR A 443 -9.52 -11.38 -2.82
N TYR A 444 -9.29 -10.23 -2.18
CA TYR A 444 -8.02 -9.55 -2.27
C TYR A 444 -7.05 -10.18 -1.27
N LEU A 445 -5.83 -10.44 -1.71
CA LEU A 445 -4.72 -10.73 -0.82
C LEU A 445 -4.08 -9.40 -0.46
N ALA A 446 -3.98 -9.14 0.84
CA ALA A 446 -3.36 -7.93 1.37
C ALA A 446 -2.24 -8.32 2.34
N TYR A 447 -1.25 -7.43 2.45
CA TYR A 447 -0.29 -7.50 3.54
C TYR A 447 -0.88 -6.74 4.71
N PRO A 448 -1.25 -7.44 5.76
CA PRO A 448 -1.66 -6.81 7.00
C PRO A 448 -0.49 -6.11 7.67
N ILE A 449 -0.86 -5.08 8.40
CA ILE A 449 0.05 -4.28 9.20
C ILE A 449 -0.72 -3.81 10.44
N PRO A 450 -0.03 -3.42 11.51
CA PRO A 450 -0.67 -2.84 12.68
C PRO A 450 -1.51 -1.63 12.28
N LYS A 451 -2.62 -1.46 12.99
CA LYS A 451 -3.43 -0.24 12.87
C LYS A 451 -2.51 0.95 13.10
N ASN A 452 -2.66 1.99 12.29
CA ASN A 452 -1.87 3.22 12.40
C ASN A 452 -0.36 3.01 12.20
N SER A 453 0.08 2.01 11.42
CA SER A 453 1.51 1.83 11.12
C SER A 453 2.06 2.90 10.18
N TYR A 454 3.23 3.45 10.50
CA TYR A 454 3.96 4.42 9.68
C TYR A 454 4.45 3.84 8.34
N LEU A 455 4.40 2.51 8.17
CA LEU A 455 4.78 1.81 6.95
C LEU A 455 3.64 1.72 5.93
N LEU A 456 2.39 1.93 6.35
CA LEU A 456 1.19 1.66 5.54
C LEU A 456 1.23 2.30 4.16
N GLU A 457 1.43 3.61 4.13
CA GLU A 457 1.39 4.40 2.90
C GLU A 457 2.54 3.98 1.97
N LYS A 458 3.75 3.84 2.52
CA LYS A 458 4.93 3.46 1.75
C LYS A 458 4.79 2.06 1.15
N LEU A 459 4.33 1.09 1.95
CA LEU A 459 4.12 -0.28 1.48
C LEU A 459 3.04 -0.34 0.40
N ASN A 460 1.91 0.33 0.60
CA ASN A 460 0.85 0.40 -0.41
C ASN A 460 1.34 1.00 -1.73
N LEU A 461 2.12 2.08 -1.66
CA LEU A 461 2.72 2.71 -2.83
C LEU A 461 3.68 1.75 -3.55
N LEU A 462 4.55 1.05 -2.82
CA LEU A 462 5.50 0.09 -3.41
C LEU A 462 4.78 -1.12 -4.02
N ILE A 463 3.86 -1.74 -3.29
CA ILE A 463 3.06 -2.87 -3.77
C ILE A 463 2.24 -2.45 -5.00
N GLY A 464 1.64 -1.25 -4.97
CA GLY A 464 0.92 -0.67 -6.09
C GLY A 464 1.80 -0.55 -7.34
N ARG A 465 3.02 -0.03 -7.19
CA ARG A 465 4.00 0.06 -8.29
C ARG A 465 4.40 -1.32 -8.82
N LEU A 466 4.68 -2.28 -7.93
CA LEU A 466 5.00 -3.66 -8.30
C LEU A 466 3.86 -4.32 -9.08
N ASN A 467 2.62 -4.06 -8.67
CA ASN A 467 1.43 -4.57 -9.33
C ASN A 467 1.21 -3.91 -10.71
N GLN A 468 1.32 -2.58 -10.80
CA GLN A 468 1.20 -1.83 -12.05
C GLN A 468 2.27 -2.23 -13.08
N ALA A 469 3.48 -2.57 -12.61
CA ALA A 469 4.55 -3.09 -13.45
C ALA A 469 4.34 -4.55 -13.89
N GLY A 470 3.29 -5.23 -13.40
CA GLY A 470 3.02 -6.64 -13.70
C GLY A 470 3.96 -7.64 -13.02
N LEU A 471 4.83 -7.18 -12.11
CA LEU A 471 5.87 -8.01 -11.47
C LEU A 471 5.26 -9.10 -10.59
N LEU A 472 4.18 -8.79 -9.87
CA LEU A 472 3.48 -9.78 -9.04
C LEU A 472 2.95 -10.96 -9.87
N THR A 473 2.36 -10.67 -11.04
CA THR A 473 1.87 -11.69 -11.98
C THR A 473 3.01 -12.52 -12.53
N LEU A 474 4.10 -11.86 -12.94
CA LEU A 474 5.30 -12.50 -13.45
C LEU A 474 5.92 -13.47 -12.42
N TRP A 475 6.16 -12.98 -11.20
CA TRP A 475 6.76 -13.78 -10.14
C TRP A 475 5.89 -14.95 -9.74
N ASN A 476 4.58 -14.74 -9.62
CA ASN A 476 3.65 -15.82 -9.30
C ASN A 476 3.67 -16.92 -10.38
N ASN A 477 3.58 -16.54 -11.67
CA ASN A 477 3.66 -17.51 -12.76
C ASN A 477 4.99 -18.26 -12.77
N ARG A 478 6.11 -17.56 -12.54
CA ARG A 478 7.45 -18.17 -12.50
C ARG A 478 7.59 -19.14 -11.32
N THR A 479 7.14 -18.74 -10.13
CA THR A 479 7.16 -19.60 -8.93
C THR A 479 6.34 -20.87 -9.17
N ILE A 480 5.13 -20.74 -9.70
CA ILE A 480 4.27 -21.88 -10.04
C ILE A 480 4.97 -22.81 -11.04
N MET A 481 5.49 -22.28 -12.15
CA MET A 481 6.17 -23.10 -13.17
C MET A 481 7.42 -23.79 -12.63
N ASN A 482 8.20 -23.12 -11.79
CA ASN A 482 9.37 -23.72 -11.13
C ASN A 482 8.97 -24.88 -10.20
N LEU A 483 7.88 -24.73 -9.46
CA LEU A 483 7.37 -25.80 -8.58
C LEU A 483 6.83 -26.98 -9.38
N ILE A 484 6.13 -26.72 -10.47
CA ILE A 484 5.70 -27.75 -11.42
C ILE A 484 6.90 -28.54 -11.93
N ASN A 485 7.94 -27.85 -12.39
CA ASN A 485 9.13 -28.50 -12.95
C ASN A 485 9.94 -29.27 -11.90
N ARG A 486 10.06 -28.74 -10.67
CA ARG A 486 10.76 -29.45 -9.59
C ARG A 486 10.07 -30.74 -9.16
N ARG A 487 8.73 -30.75 -9.17
CA ARG A 487 7.93 -31.95 -8.85
C ARG A 487 7.93 -33.01 -9.93
N ARG A 488 8.29 -32.67 -11.18
CA ARG A 488 8.39 -33.65 -12.28
C ARG A 488 9.48 -34.70 -12.06
N GLY A 489 10.41 -34.50 -11.11
CA GLY A 489 11.61 -35.33 -11.01
C GLY A 489 12.42 -35.31 -12.32
N PRO A 490 13.53 -36.07 -12.44
CA PRO A 490 13.95 -36.50 -13.77
C PRO A 490 12.75 -37.19 -14.42
N PRO A 491 12.53 -37.06 -15.76
CA PRO A 491 11.44 -37.78 -16.41
C PRO A 491 11.54 -39.22 -15.94
N ARG A 492 10.54 -39.70 -15.18
CA ARG A 492 10.37 -41.13 -14.97
C ARG A 492 10.42 -41.66 -16.40
N LYS A 493 11.42 -42.51 -16.70
CA LYS A 493 11.38 -43.35 -17.88
C LYS A 493 10.08 -44.11 -17.72
N GLN A 494 9.02 -43.54 -18.27
CA GLN A 494 7.76 -44.21 -18.38
C GLN A 494 8.10 -45.32 -19.34
N ASN A 495 8.31 -46.50 -18.79
CA ASN A 495 8.12 -47.74 -19.51
C ASN A 495 6.63 -47.84 -19.81
N HIS A 496 6.10 -46.90 -20.62
CA HIS A 496 4.86 -47.09 -21.33
C HIS A 496 5.19 -48.11 -22.43
N ALA A 497 5.18 -49.38 -22.05
CA ALA A 497 4.81 -50.43 -22.96
C ALA A 497 3.33 -50.19 -23.28
N GLY A 498 3.04 -49.51 -24.39
CA GLY A 498 1.68 -49.12 -24.76
C GLY A 498 1.69 -48.05 -25.83
N ASP A 499 1.66 -46.79 -25.45
CA ASP A 499 1.62 -45.69 -26.41
C ASP A 499 2.98 -45.00 -26.53
N LYS A 500 3.82 -45.57 -27.39
CA LYS A 500 4.92 -44.81 -27.98
C LYS A 500 4.29 -43.62 -28.69
N PHE A 501 4.73 -42.42 -28.35
CA PHE A 501 4.62 -41.27 -29.24
C PHE A 501 5.24 -41.73 -30.57
N VAL A 502 4.41 -42.07 -31.56
CA VAL A 502 4.89 -42.39 -32.90
C VAL A 502 5.27 -41.03 -33.46
N PRO A 503 6.57 -40.71 -33.61
CA PRO A 503 6.94 -39.49 -34.31
C PRO A 503 6.29 -39.57 -35.69
N PHE A 504 5.54 -38.53 -36.08
CA PHE A 504 4.94 -38.45 -37.40
C PHE A 504 6.04 -38.76 -38.42
N ASN A 505 5.91 -39.90 -39.09
CA ASN A 505 6.87 -40.28 -40.10
C ASN A 505 6.56 -39.45 -41.35
N LEU A 506 7.57 -39.29 -42.21
CA LEU A 506 7.37 -38.58 -43.47
C LEU A 506 6.23 -39.21 -44.29
N GLU A 507 6.02 -40.52 -44.11
CA GLU A 507 4.92 -41.32 -44.66
C GLU A 507 3.53 -40.76 -44.31
N ASP A 508 3.32 -40.35 -43.05
CA ASP A 508 2.03 -39.80 -42.60
C ASP A 508 1.73 -38.44 -43.22
N MET A 509 2.76 -37.70 -43.64
CA MET A 509 2.62 -36.43 -44.35
C MET A 509 2.53 -36.58 -45.88
N GLN A 510 2.82 -37.75 -46.44
CA GLN A 510 2.81 -37.97 -47.90
C GLN A 510 1.43 -37.68 -48.50
N THR A 511 0.35 -38.04 -47.81
CA THR A 511 -1.03 -37.80 -48.27
C THR A 511 -1.32 -36.33 -48.48
N SER A 512 -0.78 -35.46 -47.61
CA SER A 512 -0.93 -34.00 -47.75
C SER A 512 -0.16 -33.46 -48.96
N PHE A 513 1.03 -34.01 -49.24
CA PHE A 513 1.82 -33.65 -50.41
C PHE A 513 1.17 -34.15 -51.72
N TYR A 514 0.60 -35.37 -51.73
CA TYR A 514 -0.13 -35.88 -52.89
C TYR A 514 -1.36 -35.03 -53.21
N LEU A 515 -2.15 -34.64 -52.20
CA LEU A 515 -3.28 -33.73 -52.37
C LEU A 515 -2.85 -32.37 -52.94
N LEU A 516 -1.74 -31.83 -52.46
CA LEU A 516 -1.19 -30.57 -52.98
C LEU A 516 -0.73 -30.70 -54.44
N ILE A 517 -0.01 -31.76 -54.79
CA ILE A 517 0.48 -31.99 -56.15
C ILE A 517 -0.70 -32.18 -57.11
N ILE A 518 -1.70 -32.98 -56.74
CA ILE A 518 -2.92 -33.18 -57.54
C ILE A 518 -3.64 -31.84 -57.74
N GLY A 519 -3.80 -31.04 -56.68
CA GLY A 519 -4.41 -29.72 -56.76
C GLY A 519 -3.67 -28.77 -57.70
N LEU A 520 -2.32 -28.77 -57.64
CA LEU A 520 -1.48 -27.95 -58.52
C LEU A 520 -1.53 -28.43 -59.98
N LEU A 521 -1.59 -29.74 -60.21
CA LEU A 521 -1.74 -30.31 -61.57
C LEU A 521 -3.08 -29.94 -62.18
N LEU A 522 -4.19 -30.10 -61.44
CA LEU A 522 -5.52 -29.72 -61.90
C LEU A 522 -5.61 -28.22 -62.22
N SER A 523 -5.06 -27.37 -61.35
CA SER A 523 -4.99 -25.92 -61.57
C SER A 523 -4.18 -25.57 -62.82
N SER A 524 -3.05 -26.26 -63.04
CA SER A 524 -2.21 -26.05 -64.23
C SER A 524 -2.90 -26.47 -65.52
N ILE A 525 -3.70 -27.53 -65.50
CA ILE A 525 -4.51 -27.97 -66.65
C ILE A 525 -5.55 -26.91 -66.99
N VAL A 526 -6.32 -26.44 -65.99
CA VAL A 526 -7.33 -25.38 -66.18
C VAL A 526 -6.69 -24.10 -66.73
N PHE A 527 -5.54 -23.70 -66.20
CA PHE A 527 -4.80 -22.54 -66.69
C PHE A 527 -4.32 -22.69 -68.14
N CYS A 528 -3.83 -23.88 -68.51
CA CYS A 528 -3.41 -24.17 -69.88
C CYS A 528 -4.60 -24.19 -70.85
N ASP A 529 -5.74 -24.72 -70.44
CA ASP A 529 -6.98 -24.70 -71.21
C ASP A 529 -7.50 -23.27 -71.40
N GLU A 530 -7.52 -22.46 -70.34
CA GLU A 530 -7.92 -21.05 -70.43
C GLU A 530 -6.99 -20.27 -71.38
N LYS A 531 -5.68 -20.45 -71.25
CA LYS A 531 -4.68 -19.77 -72.09
C LYS A 531 -4.71 -20.28 -73.54
N GLY A 532 -4.95 -21.57 -73.74
CA GLY A 532 -5.12 -22.20 -75.05
C GLY A 532 -6.39 -21.72 -75.75
N TRP A 533 -7.49 -21.63 -75.01
CA TRP A 533 -8.77 -21.07 -75.45
C TRP A 533 -8.63 -19.59 -75.83
N LEU A 534 -7.97 -18.78 -75.00
CA LEU A 534 -7.67 -17.38 -75.33
C LEU A 534 -6.82 -17.23 -76.59
N ARG A 535 -5.79 -18.08 -76.78
CA ARG A 535 -4.98 -18.05 -78.01
C ARG A 535 -5.79 -18.43 -79.24
N ARG A 536 -6.73 -19.38 -79.15
CA ARG A 536 -7.63 -19.75 -80.26
C ARG A 536 -8.61 -18.62 -80.56
N HIS A 537 -9.19 -17.97 -79.54
CA HIS A 537 -10.09 -16.83 -79.72
C HIS A 537 -9.39 -15.59 -80.28
N VAL A 538 -8.17 -15.28 -79.82
CA VAL A 538 -7.39 -14.16 -80.37
C VAL A 538 -6.95 -14.44 -81.81
N LYS A 539 -6.58 -15.68 -82.17
CA LYS A 539 -6.28 -16.04 -83.57
C LYS A 539 -7.53 -16.00 -84.46
N LYS A 540 -8.70 -16.38 -83.94
CA LYS A 540 -9.97 -16.31 -84.69
C LYS A 540 -10.41 -14.85 -84.91
N LYS A 541 -10.36 -14.00 -83.87
CA LYS A 541 -10.62 -12.56 -84.01
C LYS A 541 -9.58 -11.82 -84.87
N ARG A 542 -8.29 -12.22 -84.86
CA ARG A 542 -7.30 -11.63 -85.79
C ARG A 542 -7.56 -11.98 -87.25
N LYS A 543 -8.05 -13.18 -87.54
CA LYS A 543 -8.44 -13.58 -88.91
C LYS A 543 -9.75 -12.94 -89.38
N GLU A 544 -10.63 -12.52 -88.47
CA GLU A 544 -11.87 -11.81 -88.82
C GLU A 544 -11.69 -10.28 -88.97
N ILE A 545 -10.64 -9.68 -88.38
CA ILE A 545 -10.48 -8.21 -88.35
C ILE A 545 -9.44 -7.70 -89.38
N TYR A 546 -8.46 -8.49 -89.82
CA TYR A 546 -7.51 -8.08 -90.87
C TYR A 546 -7.10 -9.27 -91.77
N PRO A 547 -7.74 -9.47 -92.94
CA PRO A 547 -7.40 -10.58 -93.82
C PRO A 547 -6.11 -10.39 -94.62
N ASN A 548 -5.63 -9.17 -94.81
CA ASN A 548 -4.46 -8.88 -95.64
C ASN A 548 -3.66 -7.70 -95.08
N GLU A 549 -2.47 -7.98 -94.57
CA GLU A 549 -1.38 -7.01 -94.55
C GLU A 549 -0.06 -7.79 -94.42
N GLU A 550 0.42 -8.23 -95.58
CA GLU A 550 1.82 -8.56 -95.81
C GLU A 550 2.68 -7.31 -95.68
N ASP A 551 3.89 -7.56 -95.17
CA ASP A 551 5.11 -6.80 -95.38
C ASP A 551 5.30 -5.38 -94.80
N SER A 552 6.53 -5.25 -94.28
CA SER A 552 7.27 -4.01 -94.10
C SER A 552 6.79 -3.08 -92.98
N SER A 553 7.59 -2.99 -91.92
CA SER A 553 8.36 -1.77 -91.69
C SER A 553 9.06 -1.76 -90.33
N LYS A 554 10.35 -1.41 -90.41
CA LYS A 554 11.24 -1.01 -89.32
C LYS A 554 10.63 0.14 -88.51
N GLY A 555 10.74 0.09 -87.19
CA GLY A 555 10.36 1.25 -86.37
C GLY A 555 10.78 1.16 -84.92
N LYS A 556 11.99 1.63 -84.61
CA LYS A 556 12.41 2.06 -83.28
C LYS A 556 11.35 2.97 -82.64
N ARG A 557 11.07 2.79 -81.35
CA ARG A 557 11.11 3.89 -80.36
C ARG A 557 10.87 3.41 -78.92
N ASN A 558 11.82 3.84 -78.11
CA ASN A 558 11.80 4.12 -76.67
C ASN A 558 10.42 4.43 -76.08
N PHE A 559 10.10 3.79 -74.96
CA PHE A 559 9.19 4.23 -73.89
C PHE A 559 9.54 3.35 -72.67
N LEU A 560 9.46 3.75 -71.40
CA LEU A 560 9.59 5.03 -70.71
C LEU A 560 9.76 4.62 -69.23
N ARG A 561 10.69 5.26 -68.50
CA ARG A 561 10.87 5.04 -67.04
C ARG A 561 9.56 5.35 -66.31
N PHE A 562 9.04 4.37 -65.57
CA PHE A 562 8.11 4.64 -64.47
C PHE A 562 8.84 4.60 -63.13
N SER A 563 8.82 5.76 -62.48
CA SER A 563 9.35 6.01 -61.13
C SER A 563 8.40 5.41 -60.07
N PRO A 564 8.90 4.82 -58.97
CA PRO A 564 8.04 4.23 -57.95
C PRO A 564 7.41 5.33 -57.08
N LYS A 565 6.07 5.38 -57.05
CA LYS A 565 5.30 6.17 -56.08
C LYS A 565 5.55 5.63 -54.67
N LYS A 566 6.09 6.49 -53.80
CA LYS A 566 6.14 6.30 -52.34
C LYS A 566 4.71 6.31 -51.79
N GLU A 567 4.24 5.15 -51.36
CA GLU A 567 2.98 5.00 -50.64
C GLU A 567 3.21 5.30 -49.15
N LYS A 568 2.54 6.35 -48.66
CA LYS A 568 2.56 6.78 -47.26
C LYS A 568 1.91 5.70 -46.38
N ARG A 569 2.70 5.01 -45.56
CA ARG A 569 2.19 4.19 -44.46
C ARG A 569 1.62 5.09 -43.37
N ASN A 570 0.31 5.05 -43.23
CA ASN A 570 -0.46 5.58 -42.12
C ASN A 570 -0.15 4.75 -40.85
N PRO A 571 0.17 5.34 -39.69
CA PRO A 571 0.37 4.57 -38.48
C PRO A 571 -0.97 4.03 -37.97
N ARG A 572 -1.07 2.70 -37.89
CA ARG A 572 -2.17 2.01 -37.20
C ARG A 572 -2.22 2.52 -35.75
N LYS A 573 -3.32 3.20 -35.40
CA LYS A 573 -3.76 3.34 -34.01
C LYS A 573 -3.94 1.94 -33.43
N ILE A 574 -3.06 1.56 -32.53
CA ILE A 574 -3.26 0.40 -31.66
C ILE A 574 -4.32 0.83 -30.65
N PHE A 575 -5.54 0.34 -30.81
CA PHE A 575 -6.51 0.30 -29.72
C PHE A 575 -5.97 -0.67 -28.67
N VAL A 576 -5.38 -0.14 -27.60
CA VAL A 576 -5.18 -0.90 -26.36
C VAL A 576 -6.53 -0.90 -25.64
N SER A 577 -7.27 -1.99 -25.77
CA SER A 577 -8.38 -2.26 -24.86
C SER A 577 -7.79 -2.49 -23.47
N ASN A 578 -7.96 -1.52 -22.58
CA ASN A 578 -7.68 -1.69 -21.16
C ASN A 578 -8.70 -2.69 -20.58
N VAL A 579 -8.32 -3.95 -20.54
CA VAL A 579 -8.97 -4.93 -19.66
C VAL A 579 -8.24 -4.85 -18.32
N ILE A 580 -8.88 -4.20 -17.34
CA ILE A 580 -8.56 -4.40 -15.92
C ILE A 580 -8.90 -5.86 -15.64
N LYS A 581 -7.89 -6.74 -15.72
CA LYS A 581 -8.09 -8.17 -15.49
C LYS A 581 -8.08 -8.43 -13.99
N LYS A 582 -9.28 -8.79 -13.52
CA LYS A 582 -9.65 -9.28 -12.19
C LYS A 582 -8.57 -10.15 -11.55
N SER A 583 -8.35 -9.89 -10.27
CA SER A 583 -7.57 -10.67 -9.33
C SER A 583 -8.23 -12.01 -9.00
N GLU A 584 -7.46 -12.79 -8.25
CA GLU A 584 -7.43 -14.25 -8.17
C GLU A 584 -8.70 -14.91 -7.64
N ILE A 585 -8.97 -16.09 -8.19
CA ILE A 585 -10.27 -16.74 -8.14
C ILE A 585 -10.19 -17.96 -7.21
N SER A 586 -11.08 -18.07 -6.22
CA SER A 586 -11.28 -19.33 -5.48
C SER A 586 -12.47 -20.05 -6.09
N CYS A 587 -12.25 -21.22 -6.68
CA CYS A 587 -13.29 -21.94 -7.42
C CYS A 587 -13.62 -23.25 -6.72
N PRO A 588 -14.87 -23.72 -6.81
CA PRO A 588 -15.23 -25.05 -6.37
C PRO A 588 -14.49 -26.10 -7.22
N ILE A 589 -14.04 -27.15 -6.56
CA ILE A 589 -13.56 -28.36 -7.19
C ILE A 589 -14.51 -29.48 -6.81
N ARG A 590 -15.00 -30.18 -7.83
CA ARG A 590 -15.83 -31.37 -7.69
C ARG A 590 -14.97 -32.62 -7.79
#